data_AF-A0A1H7ZTS6-F1
#
_entry.id   AF-A0A1H7ZTS6-F1
#
_cell.length_a   1.000
_cell.length_b   1.000
_cell.length_c   1.000
_cell.angle_alpha   90.00
_cell.angle_beta   90.00
_cell.angle_gamma   90.00
#
_symmetry.space_group_name_H-M   'P 1'
#
loop_
_entity.id
_entity.type
_entity.pdbx_description
1 polymer ?
#
loop_
_entity_poly.entity_id
_entity_poly.type
_entity_poly.pdbx_seq_one_letter_code
_entity_poly.pdbx_strand_id
1 'polypeptide(L)'
;MVKKNVLLLLAIIALGVSCKKEVKEDPLTDDPDTRRAKTEIAPGQYIGVTMGFDHDARLGGKTPGAGGNICYNLSIFKSTDNDNDWWDNIAEEIAYSGVDFVAPTLRGYTPNNSRDAGDPRRLTSLVAAMDRRGLSNAFKIAIFDDNPASWTAARNLDNGDGYDYTPLFDCGNTDNYKYIWDYDIKATFTAVPDAKRFKINGRPLIMFWSVANAFCTNQGNGNLKKIVQYVRTQCQTSFGFNPYIVVDPTWLQFDQQCNDPAVIDAVNPWFNMANPWRVSTFNNVKVGTAVPGFRVVTATTNMFIDANHGQTFITGLSNTANAGALITLVEGFTDWPENTSVWRSKDTVYYDYPNQRINILRRYTNKAYGNLKVEAEGCDYYNDLSAGNSGNTYRDGNIDIVKTGDANGGWHVTNTQAGEWLEWKELPLLAATRFQVRYSSNQAGSVRFIVDGVSQPVINLPVTGNGSYATADAGTISFAGNSLHTVRLQIVSGNPAINYFNVVAQ
;
A
#
# COMPACT_ATOMS: atom_id res chain seq x y z
N MET A 1 -26.31 33.65 67.34
CA MET A 1 -25.40 32.51 67.59
C MET A 1 -24.63 32.22 66.32
N VAL A 2 -23.34 32.53 66.32
CA VAL A 2 -22.47 32.58 65.14
C VAL A 2 -21.95 31.19 64.81
N LYS A 3 -22.15 30.75 63.57
CA LYS A 3 -21.44 29.61 62.96
C LYS A 3 -20.04 30.08 62.55
N LYS A 4 -19.00 29.43 63.07
CA LYS A 4 -17.64 29.40 62.52
C LYS A 4 -17.20 27.94 62.57
N ASN A 5 -16.98 27.32 61.42
CA ASN A 5 -16.10 26.17 61.32
C ASN A 5 -15.09 26.44 60.22
N VAL A 6 -13.84 26.31 60.62
CA VAL A 6 -12.61 26.68 59.96
C VAL A 6 -12.23 25.60 58.95
N LEU A 7 -11.77 26.05 57.78
CA LEU A 7 -11.16 25.25 56.73
C LEU A 7 -9.88 24.56 57.26
N LEU A 8 -9.76 23.24 57.10
CA LEU A 8 -8.48 22.54 57.18
C LEU A 8 -8.22 21.81 55.86
N LEU A 9 -7.24 22.32 55.13
CA LEU A 9 -6.74 21.77 53.87
C LEU A 9 -5.92 20.50 54.19
N LEU A 10 -6.38 19.32 53.78
CA LEU A 10 -5.56 18.10 53.79
C LEU A 10 -5.03 17.87 52.38
N ALA A 11 -3.72 18.06 52.22
CA ALA A 11 -2.97 17.65 51.04
C ALA A 11 -2.88 16.12 51.00
N ILE A 12 -3.52 15.50 50.02
CA ILE A 12 -3.33 14.08 49.71
C ILE A 12 -2.17 13.99 48.71
N ILE A 13 -1.02 13.53 49.18
CA ILE A 13 0.10 13.09 48.34
C ILE A 13 -0.33 11.78 47.68
N ALA A 14 -0.75 11.85 46.43
CA ALA A 14 -0.95 10.67 45.60
C ALA A 14 0.43 10.23 45.06
N LEU A 15 1.01 9.21 45.71
CA LEU A 15 2.09 8.41 45.14
C LEU A 15 1.55 7.69 43.90
N GLY A 16 1.77 8.29 42.72
CA GLY A 16 1.50 7.67 41.44
C GLY A 16 2.48 6.53 41.19
N VAL A 17 2.12 5.32 41.64
CA VAL A 17 2.72 4.09 41.14
C VAL A 17 2.25 3.96 39.68
N SER A 18 3.14 4.32 38.75
CA SER A 18 2.97 4.02 37.33
C SER A 18 2.95 2.50 37.17
N CYS A 19 1.76 1.92 37.16
CA CYS A 19 1.55 0.56 36.66
C CYS A 19 1.82 0.60 35.16
N LYS A 20 3.08 0.35 34.78
CA LYS A 20 3.41 -0.03 33.40
C LYS A 20 2.54 -1.23 33.07
N LYS A 21 1.57 -1.06 32.18
CA LYS A 21 0.96 -2.19 31.49
C LYS A 21 2.08 -2.83 30.69
N GLU A 22 2.62 -3.95 31.17
CA GLU A 22 3.29 -4.90 30.28
C GLU A 22 2.30 -5.23 29.17
N VAL A 23 2.69 -4.90 27.94
CA VAL A 23 2.05 -5.43 26.76
C VAL A 23 2.30 -6.93 26.82
N LYS A 24 1.26 -7.70 27.15
CA LYS A 24 1.29 -9.14 26.90
C LYS A 24 1.37 -9.30 25.38
N GLU A 25 2.53 -9.70 24.90
CA GLU A 25 2.64 -10.33 23.58
C GLU A 25 1.74 -11.57 23.64
N ASP A 26 0.60 -11.53 22.96
CA ASP A 26 -0.13 -12.75 22.64
C ASP A 26 0.67 -13.39 21.49
N PRO A 27 1.29 -14.56 21.69
CA PRO A 27 2.03 -15.17 20.62
C PRO A 27 0.98 -15.62 19.59
N LEU A 28 1.00 -15.00 18.41
CA LEU A 28 0.63 -15.71 17.19
C LEU A 28 1.22 -17.12 17.34
N THR A 29 0.34 -18.13 17.44
CA THR A 29 0.74 -19.51 17.72
C THR A 29 1.96 -19.84 16.88
N ASP A 30 3.10 -20.01 17.57
CA ASP A 30 4.42 -20.29 17.03
C ASP A 30 4.38 -21.63 16.29
N ASP A 31 3.81 -21.66 15.09
CA ASP A 31 4.13 -22.70 14.14
C ASP A 31 5.39 -22.26 13.38
N PRO A 32 6.58 -22.81 13.71
CA PRO A 32 7.81 -22.50 12.99
C PRO A 32 7.76 -22.85 11.50
N ASP A 33 6.80 -23.67 11.03
CA ASP A 33 6.57 -23.90 9.60
C ASP A 33 5.79 -22.75 8.92
N THR A 34 5.07 -21.89 9.65
CA THR A 34 4.43 -20.68 9.10
C THR A 34 5.40 -19.49 8.94
N ARG A 35 6.55 -19.53 9.63
CA ARG A 35 7.67 -18.57 9.48
C ARG A 35 8.63 -18.93 8.34
N ARG A 36 8.53 -20.15 7.80
CA ARG A 36 9.19 -20.50 6.54
C ARG A 36 8.35 -19.92 5.42
N ALA A 37 8.82 -18.87 4.76
CA ALA A 37 8.12 -18.44 3.55
C ALA A 37 8.23 -19.56 2.52
N LYS A 38 7.09 -20.17 2.19
CA LYS A 38 7.04 -21.14 1.12
C LYS A 38 6.81 -20.39 -0.18
N THR A 39 7.84 -20.48 -1.01
CA THR A 39 7.92 -20.30 -2.47
C THR A 39 7.61 -18.90 -2.99
N GLU A 40 8.68 -18.23 -3.44
CA GLU A 40 8.64 -17.29 -4.55
C GLU A 40 7.58 -17.76 -5.57
N ILE A 41 6.68 -16.87 -5.95
CA ILE A 41 5.71 -17.15 -7.02
C ILE A 41 6.45 -17.62 -8.27
N ALA A 42 5.86 -18.57 -8.99
CA ALA A 42 6.48 -19.13 -10.18
C ALA A 42 6.80 -18.01 -11.20
N PRO A 43 7.90 -18.11 -11.95
CA PRO A 43 8.21 -17.15 -13.01
C PRO A 43 7.00 -16.94 -13.93
N GLY A 44 6.65 -15.68 -14.16
CA GLY A 44 5.49 -15.31 -14.98
C GLY A 44 4.17 -15.20 -14.23
N GLN A 45 4.17 -15.22 -12.89
CA GLN A 45 3.04 -14.78 -12.06
C GLN A 45 3.31 -13.36 -11.51
N TYR A 46 2.25 -12.60 -11.27
CA TYR A 46 2.35 -11.20 -10.88
C TYR A 46 1.39 -10.86 -9.74
N ILE A 47 1.91 -10.12 -8.76
CA ILE A 47 1.11 -9.53 -7.69
C ILE A 47 0.96 -8.04 -7.95
N GLY A 48 -0.28 -7.57 -7.95
CA GLY A 48 -0.57 -6.14 -8.01
C GLY A 48 -1.59 -5.72 -6.98
N VAL A 49 -1.67 -4.42 -6.76
CA VAL A 49 -2.57 -3.77 -5.82
C VAL A 49 -3.37 -2.69 -6.52
N THR A 50 -4.65 -2.51 -6.19
CA THR A 50 -5.33 -1.25 -6.52
C THR A 50 -4.78 -0.12 -5.66
N MET A 51 -4.91 1.13 -6.09
CA MET A 51 -4.43 2.28 -5.30
C MET A 51 -5.31 3.50 -5.54
N GLY A 52 -6.05 3.91 -4.51
CA GLY A 52 -6.68 5.21 -4.45
C GLY A 52 -5.65 6.33 -4.25
N PHE A 53 -5.87 7.45 -4.91
CA PHE A 53 -5.01 8.63 -4.80
C PHE A 53 -5.84 9.91 -4.85
N ASP A 54 -7.07 9.85 -4.36
CA ASP A 54 -7.90 11.03 -4.12
C ASP A 54 -7.32 11.92 -3.02
N HIS A 55 -7.85 13.13 -2.91
CA HIS A 55 -7.41 14.11 -1.92
C HIS A 55 -7.31 13.53 -0.50
N ASP A 56 -8.32 12.79 -0.03
CA ASP A 56 -8.35 12.32 1.35
C ASP A 56 -7.37 11.17 1.58
N ALA A 57 -7.17 10.29 0.60
CA ALA A 57 -6.09 9.30 0.63
C ALA A 57 -4.71 9.98 0.76
N ARG A 58 -4.49 11.09 0.03
CA ARG A 58 -3.24 11.88 0.11
C ARG A 58 -3.07 12.63 1.43
N LEU A 59 -4.14 12.80 2.19
CA LEU A 59 -4.10 13.31 3.55
C LEU A 59 -3.85 12.23 4.63
N GLY A 60 -3.65 10.97 4.24
CA GLY A 60 -3.47 9.83 5.15
C GLY A 60 -4.78 9.13 5.55
N GLY A 61 -5.88 9.50 4.90
CA GLY A 61 -7.25 9.09 5.24
C GLY A 61 -7.87 9.91 6.37
N LYS A 62 -9.14 9.66 6.67
CA LYS A 62 -9.89 10.38 7.71
C LYS A 62 -10.87 9.48 8.46
N THR A 63 -11.30 9.89 9.65
CA THR A 63 -12.35 9.20 10.42
C THR A 63 -13.44 10.19 10.85
N PRO A 64 -14.74 9.84 10.75
CA PRO A 64 -15.25 8.66 10.07
C PRO A 64 -15.04 8.75 8.55
N GLY A 65 -14.93 7.59 7.91
CA GLY A 65 -15.03 7.46 6.46
C GLY A 65 -16.45 7.75 5.95
N ALA A 66 -16.69 7.43 4.69
CA ALA A 66 -17.97 7.67 4.03
C ALA A 66 -19.15 7.04 4.82
N GLY A 67 -20.25 7.79 4.96
CA GLY A 67 -21.47 7.32 5.62
C GLY A 67 -21.35 7.02 7.11
N GLY A 68 -20.31 7.54 7.79
CA GLY A 68 -20.07 7.27 9.22
C GLY A 68 -19.27 5.99 9.48
N ASN A 69 -18.70 5.38 8.43
CA ASN A 69 -17.89 4.18 8.57
C ASN A 69 -16.65 4.44 9.46
N ILE A 70 -16.34 3.53 10.37
CA ILE A 70 -15.09 3.57 11.13
C ILE A 70 -13.97 2.99 10.25
N CYS A 71 -12.89 3.75 10.11
CA CYS A 71 -11.69 3.37 9.37
C CYS A 71 -10.56 3.10 10.35
N TYR A 72 -10.18 1.83 10.48
CA TYR A 72 -9.15 1.35 11.39
C TYR A 72 -7.76 1.36 10.74
N ASN A 73 -7.71 1.14 9.43
CA ASN A 73 -6.49 1.01 8.64
C ASN A 73 -5.95 2.35 8.13
N LEU A 74 -6.08 3.45 8.89
CA LEU A 74 -5.47 4.73 8.52
C LEU A 74 -3.95 4.61 8.44
N SER A 75 -3.31 5.37 7.54
CA SER A 75 -1.85 5.33 7.40
C SER A 75 -1.16 5.79 8.68
N ILE A 76 0.01 5.20 9.01
CA ILE A 76 0.89 5.79 10.01
C ILE A 76 1.47 7.12 9.52
N PHE A 77 1.64 7.29 8.20
CA PHE A 77 2.08 8.52 7.60
C PHE A 77 1.04 9.62 7.77
N LYS A 78 1.44 10.70 8.43
CA LYS A 78 0.73 11.96 8.55
C LYS A 78 1.08 12.78 7.32
N SER A 79 0.04 13.18 6.60
CA SER A 79 0.19 14.13 5.51
C SER A 79 0.89 15.41 5.96
N THR A 80 1.52 16.04 4.98
CA THR A 80 2.21 17.32 5.16
C THR A 80 1.62 18.32 4.17
N ASP A 81 1.99 19.59 4.32
CA ASP A 81 1.60 20.63 3.36
C ASP A 81 2.25 20.45 1.97
N ASN A 82 3.19 19.50 1.82
CA ASN A 82 3.84 19.18 0.56
C ASN A 82 3.34 17.84 0.02
N ASP A 83 2.51 17.88 -1.03
CA ASP A 83 1.93 16.69 -1.68
C ASP A 83 3.00 15.70 -2.18
N ASN A 84 4.21 16.18 -2.54
CA ASN A 84 5.31 15.30 -2.93
C ASN A 84 5.71 14.32 -1.83
N ASP A 85 5.53 14.68 -0.56
CA ASP A 85 5.93 13.85 0.57
C ASP A 85 5.04 12.61 0.67
N TRP A 86 3.74 12.75 0.35
CA TRP A 86 2.84 11.61 0.25
C TRP A 86 3.21 10.72 -0.93
N TRP A 87 3.47 11.30 -2.12
CA TRP A 87 3.86 10.52 -3.30
C TRP A 87 5.19 9.79 -3.09
N ASP A 88 6.16 10.45 -2.45
CA ASP A 88 7.44 9.86 -2.10
C ASP A 88 7.26 8.72 -1.09
N ASN A 89 6.42 8.90 -0.07
CA ASN A 89 6.12 7.85 0.92
C ASN A 89 5.42 6.66 0.27
N ILE A 90 4.39 6.89 -0.54
CA ILE A 90 3.62 5.79 -1.14
C ILE A 90 4.45 5.02 -2.16
N ALA A 91 5.32 5.69 -2.92
CA ALA A 91 6.24 5.01 -3.84
C ALA A 91 7.22 4.10 -3.08
N GLU A 92 7.73 4.55 -1.92
CA GLU A 92 8.58 3.73 -1.06
C GLU A 92 7.82 2.53 -0.50
N GLU A 93 6.62 2.71 0.05
CA GLU A 93 5.84 1.60 0.59
C GLU A 93 5.48 0.58 -0.50
N ILE A 94 5.08 1.03 -1.69
CA ILE A 94 4.82 0.12 -2.81
C ILE A 94 6.08 -0.67 -3.16
N ALA A 95 7.25 -0.02 -3.22
CA ALA A 95 8.51 -0.71 -3.47
C ALA A 95 8.89 -1.70 -2.35
N TYR A 96 8.70 -1.31 -1.08
CA TYR A 96 8.91 -2.17 0.09
C TYR A 96 8.01 -3.41 0.05
N SER A 97 6.76 -3.26 -0.36
CA SER A 97 5.80 -4.37 -0.47
C SER A 97 6.19 -5.42 -1.51
N GLY A 98 7.13 -5.11 -2.42
CA GLY A 98 7.65 -6.04 -3.41
C GLY A 98 6.73 -6.30 -4.61
N VAL A 99 5.53 -5.70 -4.66
CA VAL A 99 4.58 -5.92 -5.76
C VAL A 99 5.18 -5.66 -7.14
N ASP A 100 4.67 -6.35 -8.15
CA ASP A 100 5.10 -6.18 -9.54
C ASP A 100 4.51 -4.90 -10.13
N PHE A 101 3.28 -4.58 -9.76
CA PHE A 101 2.61 -3.38 -10.21
C PHE A 101 1.62 -2.79 -9.19
N VAL A 102 1.39 -1.49 -9.35
CA VAL A 102 0.22 -0.81 -8.84
C VAL A 102 -0.75 -0.56 -9.99
N ALA A 103 -2.05 -0.72 -9.74
CA ALA A 103 -3.12 -0.37 -10.65
C ALA A 103 -3.94 0.76 -10.01
N PRO A 104 -3.56 2.04 -10.23
CA PRO A 104 -4.27 3.16 -9.64
C PRO A 104 -5.74 3.14 -10.04
N THR A 105 -6.62 3.37 -9.07
CA THR A 105 -8.08 3.40 -9.27
C THR A 105 -8.45 4.68 -10.00
N LEU A 106 -8.68 4.57 -11.30
CA LEU A 106 -8.98 5.71 -12.16
C LEU A 106 -10.48 6.02 -12.16
N ARG A 107 -10.81 7.30 -12.06
CA ARG A 107 -12.20 7.78 -12.10
C ARG A 107 -12.40 8.84 -13.18
N GLY A 108 -11.49 8.89 -14.16
CA GLY A 108 -11.44 9.91 -15.20
C GLY A 108 -11.22 11.33 -14.68
N TYR A 109 -11.14 12.27 -15.63
CA TYR A 109 -11.27 13.70 -15.35
C TYR A 109 -12.44 14.28 -16.15
N THR A 110 -12.98 15.41 -15.72
CA THR A 110 -13.96 16.16 -16.51
C THR A 110 -13.35 17.51 -16.89
N PRO A 111 -13.44 17.96 -18.15
CA PRO A 111 -12.86 19.24 -18.57
C PRO A 111 -13.49 20.43 -17.84
N ASN A 112 -14.76 20.32 -17.46
CA ASN A 112 -15.57 21.40 -16.91
C ASN A 112 -15.66 21.38 -15.38
N ASN A 113 -15.10 20.38 -14.70
CA ASN A 113 -15.17 20.27 -13.25
C ASN A 113 -13.86 19.71 -12.66
N SER A 114 -13.31 20.40 -11.66
CA SER A 114 -12.12 19.93 -10.95
C SER A 114 -12.53 19.02 -9.80
N ARG A 115 -12.45 17.70 -9.99
CA ARG A 115 -12.63 16.71 -8.92
C ARG A 115 -11.33 15.94 -8.69
N ASP A 116 -10.87 15.92 -7.45
CA ASP A 116 -9.63 15.26 -7.05
C ASP A 116 -9.88 13.87 -6.48
N ALA A 117 -10.23 12.94 -7.36
CA ALA A 117 -10.77 11.66 -6.91
C ALA A 117 -10.41 10.47 -7.81
N GLY A 118 -9.19 10.45 -8.35
CA GLY A 118 -8.74 9.45 -9.32
C GLY A 118 -8.43 10.02 -10.70
N ASP A 119 -8.08 11.32 -10.79
CA ASP A 119 -7.72 11.97 -12.06
C ASP A 119 -6.42 11.39 -12.63
N PRO A 120 -6.44 10.74 -13.80
CA PRO A 120 -5.28 10.05 -14.36
C PRO A 120 -4.07 10.96 -14.62
N ARG A 121 -4.29 12.28 -14.79
CA ARG A 121 -3.22 13.25 -15.03
C ARG A 121 -2.30 13.40 -13.82
N ARG A 122 -2.79 13.13 -12.60
CA ARG A 122 -1.98 13.17 -11.37
C ARG A 122 -0.93 12.07 -11.30
N LEU A 123 -1.00 11.04 -12.15
CA LEU A 123 0.00 9.96 -12.16
C LEU A 123 1.41 10.44 -12.53
N THR A 124 1.56 11.64 -13.10
CA THR A 124 2.87 12.28 -13.25
C THR A 124 3.59 12.45 -11.90
N SER A 125 2.84 12.64 -10.81
CA SER A 125 3.40 12.75 -9.46
C SER A 125 3.95 11.44 -8.93
N LEU A 126 3.27 10.31 -9.18
CA LEU A 126 3.81 8.98 -8.87
C LEU A 126 5.06 8.69 -9.69
N VAL A 127 5.03 8.99 -10.99
CA VAL A 127 6.18 8.86 -11.90
C VAL A 127 7.38 9.66 -11.41
N ALA A 128 7.16 10.89 -10.96
CA ALA A 128 8.20 11.75 -10.40
C ALA A 128 8.72 11.24 -9.05
N ALA A 129 7.84 10.75 -8.17
CA ALA A 129 8.23 10.15 -6.89
C ALA A 129 9.09 8.89 -7.09
N MET A 130 8.74 8.03 -8.04
CA MET A 130 9.57 6.88 -8.40
C MET A 130 10.99 7.32 -8.79
N ASP A 131 11.15 8.41 -9.54
CA ASP A 131 12.48 8.89 -9.94
C ASP A 131 13.22 9.54 -8.77
N ARG A 132 12.56 10.41 -7.99
CA ARG A 132 13.15 11.05 -6.80
C ARG A 132 13.65 10.03 -5.78
N ARG A 133 12.91 8.95 -5.59
CA ARG A 133 13.24 7.88 -4.63
C ARG A 133 14.20 6.83 -5.19
N GLY A 134 14.53 6.87 -6.49
CA GLY A 134 15.38 5.87 -7.14
C GLY A 134 14.69 4.51 -7.33
N LEU A 135 13.37 4.51 -7.52
CA LEU A 135 12.48 3.34 -7.55
C LEU A 135 11.92 3.03 -8.94
N SER A 136 12.44 3.63 -10.02
CA SER A 136 11.91 3.48 -11.39
C SER A 136 11.86 2.02 -11.91
N ASN A 137 12.61 1.11 -11.27
CA ASN A 137 12.64 -0.32 -11.55
C ASN A 137 12.05 -1.20 -10.43
N ALA A 138 11.56 -0.61 -9.34
CA ALA A 138 11.05 -1.37 -8.20
C ALA A 138 9.67 -1.98 -8.46
N PHE A 139 8.79 -1.25 -9.17
CA PHE A 139 7.46 -1.69 -9.58
C PHE A 139 7.05 -0.97 -10.87
N LYS A 140 5.92 -1.39 -11.46
CA LYS A 140 5.34 -0.78 -12.67
C LYS A 140 3.90 -0.31 -12.43
N ILE A 141 3.35 0.43 -13.37
CA ILE A 141 2.00 1.03 -13.28
C ILE A 141 1.09 0.40 -14.34
N ALA A 142 -0.02 -0.20 -13.91
CA ALA A 142 -1.11 -0.68 -14.76
C ALA A 142 -2.29 0.31 -14.72
N ILE A 143 -3.38 0.01 -15.42
CA ILE A 143 -4.65 0.72 -15.30
C ILE A 143 -5.67 -0.16 -14.56
N PHE A 144 -6.32 0.39 -13.54
CA PHE A 144 -7.58 -0.11 -13.01
C PHE A 144 -8.64 0.97 -13.21
N ASP A 145 -9.48 0.79 -14.23
CA ASP A 145 -10.59 1.67 -14.52
C ASP A 145 -11.79 1.30 -13.62
N ASP A 146 -12.05 2.14 -12.61
CA ASP A 146 -13.31 2.15 -11.86
C ASP A 146 -14.39 2.72 -12.78
N ASN A 147 -14.76 1.91 -13.77
CA ASN A 147 -15.57 2.35 -14.88
C ASN A 147 -17.00 2.79 -14.48
N PRO A 148 -17.62 2.35 -13.38
CA PRO A 148 -18.80 3.03 -12.82
C PRO A 148 -18.54 4.52 -12.55
N ALA A 149 -17.40 4.85 -11.96
CA ALA A 149 -17.02 6.22 -11.67
C ALA A 149 -16.54 6.99 -12.91
N SER A 150 -15.58 6.46 -13.65
CA SER A 150 -14.95 7.15 -14.79
C SER A 150 -15.89 7.28 -15.99
N TRP A 151 -16.85 6.37 -16.17
CA TRP A 151 -17.79 6.43 -17.28
C TRP A 151 -19.10 7.09 -16.85
N THR A 152 -19.77 6.55 -15.83
CA THR A 152 -21.12 7.00 -15.45
C THR A 152 -21.05 8.30 -14.66
N ALA A 153 -20.38 8.29 -13.50
CA ALA A 153 -20.40 9.45 -12.60
C ALA A 153 -19.65 10.67 -13.18
N ALA A 154 -18.52 10.45 -13.85
CA ALA A 154 -17.80 11.53 -14.51
C ALA A 154 -18.59 12.15 -15.67
N ARG A 155 -19.25 11.33 -16.51
CA ARG A 155 -20.15 11.85 -17.55
C ARG A 155 -21.31 12.62 -16.96
N ASN A 156 -21.96 12.09 -15.92
CA ASN A 156 -23.08 12.76 -15.28
C ASN A 156 -22.66 14.11 -14.71
N LEU A 157 -21.47 14.18 -14.10
CA LEU A 157 -20.90 15.43 -13.63
C LEU A 157 -20.66 16.43 -14.78
N ASP A 158 -20.12 15.98 -15.90
CA ASP A 158 -19.86 16.83 -17.08
C ASP A 158 -21.15 17.31 -17.77
N ASN A 159 -22.22 16.51 -17.69
CA ASN A 159 -23.54 16.85 -18.22
C ASN A 159 -24.40 17.70 -17.25
N GLY A 160 -23.95 17.92 -16.02
CA GLY A 160 -24.67 18.70 -15.01
C GLY A 160 -25.66 17.90 -14.15
N ASP A 161 -25.67 16.57 -14.26
CA ASP A 161 -26.51 15.65 -13.47
C ASP A 161 -25.91 15.33 -12.08
N GLY A 162 -24.68 15.78 -11.83
CA GLY A 162 -23.94 15.53 -10.59
C GLY A 162 -23.08 14.28 -10.65
N TYR A 163 -22.22 14.10 -9.63
CA TYR A 163 -21.36 12.93 -9.52
C TYR A 163 -22.14 11.78 -8.87
N ASP A 164 -22.95 11.10 -9.66
CA ASP A 164 -23.81 9.99 -9.25
C ASP A 164 -23.94 8.98 -10.40
N TYR A 165 -24.55 7.83 -10.15
CA TYR A 165 -24.74 6.76 -11.13
C TYR A 165 -26.05 6.88 -11.91
N THR A 166 -26.83 7.94 -11.68
CA THR A 166 -28.05 8.26 -12.45
C THR A 166 -27.87 9.59 -13.18
N PRO A 167 -28.12 9.67 -14.51
CA PRO A 167 -28.54 8.59 -15.41
C PRO A 167 -27.48 7.49 -15.62
N LEU A 168 -27.88 6.30 -16.09
CA LEU A 168 -26.97 5.17 -16.37
C LEU A 168 -26.11 5.42 -17.61
N PHE A 169 -24.95 4.77 -17.70
CA PHE A 169 -24.06 4.84 -18.86
C PHE A 169 -24.58 4.00 -20.03
N ASP A 170 -24.91 4.62 -21.15
CA ASP A 170 -25.35 3.91 -22.35
C ASP A 170 -24.13 3.40 -23.12
N CYS A 171 -23.88 2.09 -23.04
CA CYS A 171 -22.76 1.42 -23.72
C CYS A 171 -22.90 1.39 -25.26
N GLY A 172 -24.11 1.62 -25.78
CA GLY A 172 -24.38 1.70 -27.22
C GLY A 172 -24.15 3.08 -27.81
N ASN A 173 -24.07 4.13 -26.98
CA ASN A 173 -23.88 5.49 -27.45
C ASN A 173 -22.37 5.84 -27.56
N THR A 174 -21.88 5.95 -28.79
CA THR A 174 -20.47 6.25 -29.09
C THR A 174 -20.02 7.64 -28.65
N ASP A 175 -20.93 8.61 -28.48
CA ASP A 175 -20.58 9.95 -27.98
C ASP A 175 -20.04 9.89 -26.55
N ASN A 176 -20.39 8.83 -25.81
CA ASN A 176 -19.90 8.60 -24.46
C ASN A 176 -18.45 8.06 -24.44
N TYR A 177 -17.89 7.59 -25.56
CA TYR A 177 -16.58 6.91 -25.56
C TYR A 177 -15.42 7.84 -25.18
N LYS A 178 -15.62 9.16 -25.22
CA LYS A 178 -14.66 10.16 -24.70
C LYS A 178 -14.36 9.98 -23.21
N TYR A 179 -15.32 9.50 -22.40
CA TYR A 179 -15.10 9.24 -20.97
C TYR A 179 -14.26 7.99 -20.71
N ILE A 180 -14.30 7.03 -21.64
CA ILE A 180 -13.47 5.83 -21.61
C ILE A 180 -12.05 6.14 -22.08
N TRP A 181 -11.93 6.90 -23.18
CA TRP A 181 -10.66 7.10 -23.85
C TRP A 181 -9.98 8.41 -23.50
N ASP A 182 -10.50 9.54 -23.96
CA ASP A 182 -9.82 10.84 -23.86
C ASP A 182 -9.66 11.31 -22.41
N TYR A 183 -10.67 11.02 -21.60
CA TYR A 183 -10.75 11.50 -20.22
C TYR A 183 -10.24 10.51 -19.18
N ASP A 184 -9.76 9.33 -19.61
CA ASP A 184 -9.27 8.30 -18.70
C ASP A 184 -8.03 7.57 -19.23
N ILE A 185 -8.19 6.61 -20.13
CA ILE A 185 -7.09 5.72 -20.58
C ILE A 185 -5.98 6.48 -21.32
N LYS A 186 -6.34 7.38 -22.24
CA LYS A 186 -5.35 8.18 -23.01
C LYS A 186 -4.56 9.10 -22.09
N ALA A 187 -5.23 9.74 -21.13
CA ALA A 187 -4.60 10.61 -20.16
C ALA A 187 -3.61 9.83 -19.28
N THR A 188 -3.97 8.61 -18.87
CA THR A 188 -3.08 7.74 -18.10
C THR A 188 -1.83 7.36 -18.87
N PHE A 189 -1.96 6.88 -20.12
CA PHE A 189 -0.79 6.54 -20.92
C PHE A 189 0.03 7.76 -21.32
N THR A 190 -0.55 8.96 -21.34
CA THR A 190 0.20 10.22 -21.50
C THR A 190 1.00 10.55 -20.24
N ALA A 191 0.42 10.37 -19.05
CA ALA A 191 1.07 10.63 -17.77
C ALA A 191 2.15 9.60 -17.39
N VAL A 192 1.99 8.34 -17.83
CA VAL A 192 2.89 7.23 -17.50
C VAL A 192 3.77 6.84 -18.70
N PRO A 193 5.09 7.10 -18.65
CA PRO A 193 6.02 6.71 -19.71
C PRO A 193 6.06 5.20 -19.92
N ASP A 194 6.32 4.76 -21.15
CA ASP A 194 6.27 3.35 -21.54
C ASP A 194 7.15 2.43 -20.67
N ALA A 195 8.34 2.90 -20.28
CA ALA A 195 9.28 2.17 -19.42
C ALA A 195 8.75 1.90 -18.00
N LYS A 196 7.72 2.62 -17.56
CA LYS A 196 7.07 2.47 -16.25
C LYS A 196 5.73 1.75 -16.32
N ARG A 197 5.25 1.39 -17.51
CA ARG A 197 3.99 0.66 -17.68
C ARG A 197 4.18 -0.82 -17.35
N PHE A 198 3.25 -1.39 -16.60
CA PHE A 198 3.20 -2.83 -16.39
C PHE A 198 2.67 -3.51 -17.65
N LYS A 199 3.30 -4.61 -18.05
CA LYS A 199 3.02 -5.29 -19.31
C LYS A 199 2.96 -6.79 -19.10
N ILE A 200 2.01 -7.45 -19.75
CA ILE A 200 1.95 -8.90 -19.88
C ILE A 200 2.18 -9.23 -21.36
N ASN A 201 3.16 -10.08 -21.65
CA ASN A 201 3.57 -10.40 -23.03
C ASN A 201 3.84 -9.13 -23.88
N GLY A 202 4.48 -8.13 -23.29
CA GLY A 202 4.79 -6.85 -23.94
C GLY A 202 3.61 -5.89 -24.11
N ARG A 203 2.41 -6.25 -23.64
CA ARG A 203 1.17 -5.49 -23.81
C ARG A 203 0.78 -4.79 -22.50
N PRO A 204 0.61 -3.44 -22.48
CA PRO A 204 0.20 -2.72 -21.28
C PRO A 204 -1.13 -3.23 -20.71
N LEU A 205 -1.18 -3.44 -19.39
CA LEU A 205 -2.35 -3.98 -18.70
C LEU A 205 -3.42 -2.90 -18.47
N ILE A 206 -4.67 -3.20 -18.87
CA ILE A 206 -5.88 -2.44 -18.56
C ILE A 206 -6.88 -3.38 -17.88
N MET A 207 -7.38 -2.99 -16.72
CA MET A 207 -8.40 -3.72 -15.97
C MET A 207 -9.67 -2.87 -15.87
N PHE A 208 -10.84 -3.42 -16.23
CA PHE A 208 -12.14 -2.76 -16.10
C PHE A 208 -12.97 -3.40 -14.97
N TRP A 209 -13.56 -2.60 -14.09
CA TRP A 209 -14.21 -3.10 -12.87
C TRP A 209 -15.67 -3.56 -12.99
N SER A 210 -16.64 -2.81 -13.51
CA SER A 210 -18.02 -3.35 -13.52
C SER A 210 -18.96 -2.62 -14.45
N VAL A 211 -19.71 -3.38 -15.26
CA VAL A 211 -20.75 -2.86 -16.16
C VAL A 211 -22.14 -3.28 -15.71
N ALA A 212 -22.33 -3.48 -14.41
CA ALA A 212 -23.60 -3.85 -13.81
C ALA A 212 -24.75 -2.87 -14.14
N ASN A 213 -25.98 -3.36 -14.08
CA ASN A 213 -27.20 -2.56 -14.32
C ASN A 213 -27.37 -1.35 -13.39
N ALA A 214 -26.65 -1.33 -12.26
CA ALA A 214 -26.60 -0.16 -11.38
C ALA A 214 -25.85 1.03 -11.99
N PHE A 215 -25.04 0.80 -13.03
CA PHE A 215 -24.13 1.79 -13.59
C PHE A 215 -24.30 1.98 -15.10
N CYS A 216 -24.69 0.92 -15.82
CA CYS A 216 -24.73 0.89 -17.27
C CYS A 216 -26.09 0.41 -17.82
N THR A 217 -26.36 0.76 -19.07
CA THR A 217 -27.48 0.28 -19.89
C THR A 217 -26.98 -0.06 -21.31
N ASN A 218 -27.76 -0.82 -22.07
CA ASN A 218 -27.45 -1.25 -23.43
C ASN A 218 -26.09 -1.97 -23.58
N GLN A 219 -25.68 -2.74 -22.56
CA GLN A 219 -24.42 -3.48 -22.55
C GLN A 219 -24.36 -4.57 -23.62
N GLY A 220 -25.47 -5.28 -23.84
CA GLY A 220 -25.54 -6.44 -24.74
C GLY A 220 -25.48 -6.11 -26.22
N ASN A 221 -25.79 -7.11 -27.06
CA ASN A 221 -25.80 -7.00 -28.52
C ASN A 221 -24.45 -6.55 -29.13
N GLY A 222 -23.33 -6.90 -28.50
CA GLY A 222 -21.98 -6.58 -28.98
C GLY A 222 -21.51 -5.17 -28.62
N ASN A 223 -22.23 -4.40 -27.80
CA ASN A 223 -21.83 -3.04 -27.44
C ASN A 223 -20.60 -3.02 -26.53
N LEU A 224 -20.50 -3.91 -25.54
CA LEU A 224 -19.28 -4.04 -24.74
C LEU A 224 -18.10 -4.53 -25.59
N LYS A 225 -18.33 -5.48 -26.51
CA LYS A 225 -17.30 -5.89 -27.48
C LYS A 225 -16.78 -4.70 -28.31
N LYS A 226 -17.67 -3.83 -28.80
CA LYS A 226 -17.29 -2.62 -29.54
C LYS A 226 -16.45 -1.66 -28.69
N ILE A 227 -16.76 -1.49 -27.41
CA ILE A 227 -15.94 -0.69 -26.48
C ILE A 227 -14.52 -1.26 -26.39
N VAL A 228 -14.37 -2.58 -26.18
CA VAL A 228 -13.05 -3.22 -26.13
C VAL A 228 -12.27 -3.04 -27.43
N GLN A 229 -12.93 -3.24 -28.57
CA GLN A 229 -12.33 -3.04 -29.90
C GLN A 229 -11.93 -1.58 -30.14
N TYR A 230 -12.74 -0.64 -29.67
CA TYR A 230 -12.42 0.78 -29.71
C TYR A 230 -11.16 1.09 -28.89
N VAL A 231 -11.08 0.64 -27.64
CA VAL A 231 -9.90 0.84 -26.78
C VAL A 231 -8.64 0.25 -27.42
N ARG A 232 -8.72 -0.97 -27.99
CA ARG A 232 -7.59 -1.60 -28.72
C ARG A 232 -7.15 -0.75 -29.92
N THR A 233 -8.09 -0.30 -30.73
CA THR A 233 -7.83 0.54 -31.93
C THR A 233 -7.18 1.86 -31.54
N GLN A 234 -7.68 2.49 -30.48
CA GLN A 234 -7.18 3.75 -29.98
C GLN A 234 -5.77 3.62 -29.39
N CYS A 235 -5.49 2.57 -28.62
CA CYS A 235 -4.15 2.26 -28.13
C CYS A 235 -3.17 2.02 -29.29
N GLN A 236 -3.58 1.26 -30.30
CA GLN A 236 -2.73 0.96 -31.45
C GLN A 236 -2.42 2.24 -32.25
N THR A 237 -3.42 3.09 -32.44
CA THR A 237 -3.28 4.33 -33.23
C THR A 237 -2.50 5.41 -32.49
N SER A 238 -2.74 5.57 -31.18
CA SER A 238 -2.16 6.67 -30.40
C SER A 238 -0.79 6.33 -29.80
N PHE A 239 -0.55 5.05 -29.51
CA PHE A 239 0.64 4.62 -28.77
C PHE A 239 1.35 3.40 -29.37
N GLY A 240 0.84 2.84 -30.48
CA GLY A 240 1.53 1.78 -31.22
C GLY A 240 1.46 0.39 -30.58
N PHE A 241 0.54 0.14 -29.64
CA PHE A 241 0.42 -1.17 -28.97
C PHE A 241 -1.03 -1.68 -28.90
N ASN A 242 -1.15 -2.99 -28.78
CA ASN A 242 -2.40 -3.67 -28.42
C ASN A 242 -2.41 -3.99 -26.90
N PRO A 243 -3.30 -3.41 -26.07
CA PRO A 243 -3.29 -3.58 -24.61
C PRO A 243 -3.71 -5.00 -24.20
N TYR A 244 -3.26 -5.47 -23.04
CA TYR A 244 -3.77 -6.69 -22.38
C TYR A 244 -4.97 -6.31 -21.52
N ILE A 245 -6.17 -6.79 -21.87
CA ILE A 245 -7.44 -6.33 -21.27
C ILE A 245 -7.99 -7.41 -20.36
N VAL A 246 -8.16 -7.06 -19.09
CA VAL A 246 -8.83 -7.87 -18.07
C VAL A 246 -10.14 -7.19 -17.71
N VAL A 247 -11.23 -7.96 -17.65
CA VAL A 247 -12.56 -7.44 -17.32
C VAL A 247 -13.17 -8.16 -16.13
N ASP A 248 -14.12 -7.54 -15.46
CA ASP A 248 -14.98 -8.19 -14.47
C ASP A 248 -16.03 -9.12 -15.11
N PRO A 249 -16.56 -10.13 -14.38
CA PRO A 249 -17.46 -11.11 -14.96
C PRO A 249 -18.78 -10.51 -15.48
N THR A 250 -19.17 -9.32 -15.02
CA THR A 250 -20.36 -8.61 -15.54
C THR A 250 -20.25 -8.35 -17.04
N TRP A 251 -19.05 -8.19 -17.59
CA TRP A 251 -18.87 -8.00 -19.03
C TRP A 251 -19.34 -9.20 -19.85
N LEU A 252 -19.03 -10.41 -19.40
CA LEU A 252 -19.48 -11.65 -20.04
C LEU A 252 -20.96 -11.91 -19.77
N GLN A 253 -21.42 -11.56 -18.57
CA GLN A 253 -22.82 -11.70 -18.18
C GLN A 253 -23.75 -10.87 -19.08
N PHE A 254 -23.37 -9.62 -19.38
CA PHE A 254 -24.25 -8.69 -20.11
C PHE A 254 -24.00 -8.68 -21.62
N ASP A 255 -22.81 -9.06 -22.09
CA ASP A 255 -22.52 -9.22 -23.52
C ASP A 255 -21.72 -10.51 -23.78
N GLN A 256 -22.42 -11.57 -24.18
CA GLN A 256 -21.81 -12.88 -24.44
C GLN A 256 -20.73 -12.81 -25.54
N GLN A 257 -20.72 -11.78 -26.39
CA GLN A 257 -19.66 -11.59 -27.39
C GLN A 257 -18.30 -11.20 -26.78
N CYS A 258 -18.27 -10.80 -25.50
CA CYS A 258 -17.04 -10.63 -24.74
C CYS A 258 -16.45 -11.97 -24.27
N ASN A 259 -17.22 -13.06 -24.28
CA ASN A 259 -16.72 -14.41 -23.97
C ASN A 259 -15.96 -15.01 -25.17
N ASP A 260 -14.95 -14.28 -25.64
CA ASP A 260 -14.13 -14.60 -26.80
C ASP A 260 -12.69 -14.13 -26.51
N PRO A 261 -11.69 -15.03 -26.53
CA PRO A 261 -10.30 -14.66 -26.28
C PRO A 261 -9.68 -13.75 -27.35
N ALA A 262 -10.35 -13.55 -28.48
CA ALA A 262 -9.98 -12.51 -29.46
C ALA A 262 -10.44 -11.11 -29.03
N VAL A 263 -11.37 -11.00 -28.08
CA VAL A 263 -11.92 -9.74 -27.58
C VAL A 263 -11.23 -9.30 -26.29
N ILE A 264 -11.25 -10.14 -25.25
CA ILE A 264 -10.61 -9.89 -23.95
C ILE A 264 -9.52 -10.92 -23.67
N ASP A 265 -8.61 -10.61 -22.74
CA ASP A 265 -7.47 -11.48 -22.43
C ASP A 265 -7.67 -12.31 -21.15
N ALA A 266 -8.36 -11.77 -20.14
CA ALA A 266 -8.68 -12.50 -18.91
C ALA A 266 -9.89 -11.90 -18.17
N VAL A 267 -10.35 -12.59 -17.13
CA VAL A 267 -11.46 -12.14 -16.28
C VAL A 267 -11.02 -12.03 -14.82
N ASN A 268 -11.14 -10.86 -14.21
CA ASN A 268 -10.88 -10.66 -12.78
C ASN A 268 -12.17 -10.94 -12.00
N PRO A 269 -12.23 -11.93 -11.07
CA PRO A 269 -13.50 -12.32 -10.46
C PRO A 269 -14.05 -11.31 -9.45
N TRP A 270 -13.24 -10.37 -8.97
CA TRP A 270 -13.47 -9.55 -7.78
C TRP A 270 -13.76 -10.39 -6.52
N PHE A 271 -13.83 -9.76 -5.35
CA PHE A 271 -14.25 -10.43 -4.11
C PHE A 271 -15.75 -10.20 -3.84
N ASN A 272 -16.30 -10.88 -2.85
CA ASN A 272 -17.62 -10.55 -2.29
C ASN A 272 -17.64 -10.88 -0.80
N MET A 273 -18.71 -10.52 -0.09
CA MET A 273 -18.77 -10.68 1.37
C MET A 273 -18.69 -12.14 1.86
N ALA A 274 -19.04 -13.10 1.01
CA ALA A 274 -18.91 -14.52 1.31
C ALA A 274 -17.54 -15.09 0.91
N ASN A 275 -16.79 -14.40 0.05
CA ASN A 275 -15.56 -14.88 -0.58
C ASN A 275 -14.52 -13.75 -0.58
N PRO A 276 -13.68 -13.66 0.47
CA PRO A 276 -12.63 -12.64 0.58
C PRO A 276 -11.50 -12.79 -0.45
N TRP A 277 -11.45 -13.95 -1.11
CA TRP A 277 -10.64 -14.15 -2.30
C TRP A 277 -11.43 -14.97 -3.30
N ARG A 278 -11.12 -14.79 -4.58
CA ARG A 278 -11.71 -15.56 -5.67
C ARG A 278 -10.69 -15.77 -6.76
N VAL A 279 -10.83 -16.85 -7.52
CA VAL A 279 -10.07 -17.13 -8.73
C VAL A 279 -11.05 -17.37 -9.86
N SER A 280 -10.78 -16.78 -11.02
CA SER A 280 -11.45 -17.09 -12.27
C SER A 280 -10.46 -17.75 -13.22
N THR A 281 -10.96 -18.52 -14.19
CA THR A 281 -10.17 -19.01 -15.31
C THR A 281 -10.88 -18.66 -16.61
N PHE A 282 -10.19 -17.96 -17.50
CA PHE A 282 -10.66 -17.62 -18.84
C PHE A 282 -9.57 -17.92 -19.85
N ASN A 283 -9.87 -18.71 -20.89
CA ASN A 283 -8.90 -19.10 -21.92
C ASN A 283 -7.55 -19.60 -21.34
N ASN A 284 -7.61 -20.49 -20.34
CA ASN A 284 -6.45 -21.01 -19.59
C ASN A 284 -5.65 -19.98 -18.79
N VAL A 285 -6.10 -18.73 -18.70
CA VAL A 285 -5.52 -17.70 -17.83
C VAL A 285 -6.28 -17.66 -16.51
N LYS A 286 -5.56 -17.84 -15.40
CA LYS A 286 -6.10 -17.68 -14.05
C LYS A 286 -5.87 -16.26 -13.55
N VAL A 287 -6.90 -15.62 -13.02
CA VAL A 287 -6.79 -14.32 -12.33
C VAL A 287 -7.43 -14.45 -10.96
N GLY A 288 -6.71 -14.03 -9.94
CA GLY A 288 -7.15 -14.01 -8.55
C GLY A 288 -7.43 -12.59 -8.05
N THR A 289 -8.35 -12.47 -7.11
CA THR A 289 -8.55 -11.29 -6.26
C THR A 289 -8.42 -11.69 -4.81
N ALA A 290 -7.85 -10.85 -3.95
CA ALA A 290 -7.84 -11.02 -2.50
C ALA A 290 -8.01 -9.69 -1.77
N VAL A 291 -8.64 -9.71 -0.59
CA VAL A 291 -8.68 -8.57 0.35
C VAL A 291 -7.97 -8.91 1.65
N PRO A 292 -7.35 -7.93 2.34
CA PRO A 292 -6.79 -8.13 3.67
C PRO A 292 -7.84 -8.16 4.80
N GLY A 293 -9.09 -7.88 4.45
CA GLY A 293 -10.20 -7.60 5.35
C GLY A 293 -11.11 -6.60 4.63
N PHE A 294 -12.32 -6.40 5.11
CA PHE A 294 -13.25 -5.45 4.51
C PHE A 294 -14.22 -4.95 5.56
N ARG A 295 -14.50 -3.66 5.57
CA ARG A 295 -15.53 -3.10 6.44
C ARG A 295 -16.11 -1.82 5.87
N VAL A 296 -17.39 -1.90 5.53
CA VAL A 296 -18.27 -0.75 5.29
C VAL A 296 -19.54 -0.97 6.10
N VAL A 297 -19.61 -0.31 7.26
CA VAL A 297 -20.74 -0.40 8.18
C VAL A 297 -21.26 1.02 8.44
N THR A 298 -22.48 1.27 7.98
CA THR A 298 -23.21 2.53 8.10
C THR A 298 -24.61 2.24 8.65
N ALA A 299 -25.49 3.25 8.73
CA ALA A 299 -26.88 3.04 9.16
C ALA A 299 -27.67 2.11 8.20
N THR A 300 -27.28 2.03 6.93
CA THR A 300 -28.02 1.32 5.88
C THR A 300 -27.24 0.17 5.24
N THR A 301 -25.99 -0.04 5.64
CA THR A 301 -25.09 -1.03 5.06
C THR A 301 -24.30 -1.73 6.15
N ASN A 302 -24.21 -3.05 6.09
CA ASN A 302 -23.42 -3.85 7.01
C ASN A 302 -22.62 -4.90 6.24
N MET A 303 -21.44 -4.50 5.78
CA MET A 303 -20.52 -5.34 5.02
C MET A 303 -19.23 -5.50 5.81
N PHE A 304 -18.88 -6.75 6.12
CA PHE A 304 -17.73 -7.05 6.97
C PHE A 304 -17.09 -8.38 6.55
N ILE A 305 -15.78 -8.35 6.39
CA ILE A 305 -14.89 -9.49 6.27
C ILE A 305 -13.84 -9.31 7.35
N ASP A 306 -13.82 -10.24 8.30
CA ASP A 306 -12.82 -10.24 9.35
C ASP A 306 -11.43 -10.47 8.77
N ALA A 307 -10.47 -9.62 9.15
CA ALA A 307 -9.07 -9.82 8.78
C ALA A 307 -8.46 -11.03 9.50
N ASN A 308 -9.02 -11.40 10.66
CA ASN A 308 -8.56 -12.48 11.52
C ASN A 308 -7.04 -12.37 11.78
N HIS A 309 -6.59 -11.21 12.27
CA HIS A 309 -5.18 -10.92 12.55
C HIS A 309 -4.25 -11.26 11.35
N GLY A 310 -4.70 -10.92 10.14
CA GLY A 310 -3.98 -11.16 8.88
C GLY A 310 -4.20 -12.54 8.23
N GLN A 311 -4.83 -13.50 8.90
CA GLN A 311 -5.01 -14.86 8.37
C GLN A 311 -5.93 -14.91 7.15
N THR A 312 -6.95 -14.04 7.08
CA THR A 312 -7.80 -13.92 5.89
C THR A 312 -6.97 -13.52 4.67
N PHE A 313 -6.03 -12.59 4.84
CA PHE A 313 -5.17 -12.14 3.76
C PHE A 313 -4.19 -13.22 3.30
N ILE A 314 -3.52 -13.87 4.25
CA ILE A 314 -2.61 -15.01 4.00
C ILE A 314 -3.33 -16.12 3.22
N THR A 315 -4.55 -16.47 3.65
CA THR A 315 -5.37 -17.48 2.99
C THR A 315 -5.73 -17.06 1.56
N GLY A 316 -6.13 -15.80 1.37
CA GLY A 316 -6.45 -15.27 0.05
C GLY A 316 -5.29 -15.29 -0.92
N LEU A 317 -4.10 -14.84 -0.49
CA LEU A 317 -2.89 -14.87 -1.30
C LEU A 317 -2.44 -16.29 -1.61
N SER A 318 -2.54 -17.22 -0.64
CA SER A 318 -2.26 -18.65 -0.88
C SER A 318 -3.19 -19.26 -1.92
N ASN A 319 -4.48 -18.91 -1.90
CA ASN A 319 -5.47 -19.47 -2.82
C ASN A 319 -5.53 -18.76 -4.17
N THR A 320 -4.70 -17.75 -4.40
CA THR A 320 -4.61 -17.01 -5.65
C THR A 320 -3.20 -17.14 -6.24
N ALA A 321 -2.21 -16.48 -5.64
CA ALA A 321 -0.82 -16.46 -6.09
C ALA A 321 -0.23 -17.88 -6.10
N ASN A 322 -0.24 -18.57 -4.96
CA ASN A 322 0.31 -19.93 -4.86
C ASN A 322 -0.53 -20.98 -5.60
N ALA A 323 -1.78 -20.64 -5.95
CA ALA A 323 -2.68 -21.49 -6.73
C ALA A 323 -2.48 -21.38 -8.26
N GLY A 324 -1.44 -20.66 -8.70
CA GLY A 324 -1.09 -20.57 -10.11
C GLY A 324 -1.76 -19.42 -10.86
N ALA A 325 -2.30 -18.40 -10.18
CA ALA A 325 -2.84 -17.23 -10.87
C ALA A 325 -1.75 -16.47 -11.64
N LEU A 326 -2.04 -16.07 -12.87
CA LEU A 326 -1.18 -15.17 -13.65
C LEU A 326 -1.10 -13.80 -12.97
N ILE A 327 -2.27 -13.29 -12.55
CA ILE A 327 -2.40 -12.04 -11.80
C ILE A 327 -3.14 -12.35 -10.51
N THR A 328 -2.58 -11.93 -9.38
CA THR A 328 -3.34 -11.73 -8.14
C THR A 328 -3.46 -10.23 -7.91
N LEU A 329 -4.67 -9.70 -8.04
CA LEU A 329 -4.96 -8.31 -7.70
C LEU A 329 -5.47 -8.22 -6.26
N VAL A 330 -4.75 -7.49 -5.43
CA VAL A 330 -5.18 -7.19 -4.06
C VAL A 330 -5.97 -5.88 -4.07
N GLU A 331 -7.16 -5.91 -3.48
CA GLU A 331 -7.94 -4.69 -3.32
C GLU A 331 -7.36 -3.85 -2.19
N GLY A 332 -6.78 -2.71 -2.58
CA GLY A 332 -6.47 -1.54 -1.78
C GLY A 332 -5.05 -1.47 -1.22
N PHE A 333 -4.15 -0.73 -1.86
CA PHE A 333 -2.94 -0.21 -1.18
C PHE A 333 -3.30 0.91 -0.20
N THR A 334 -4.24 1.75 -0.60
CA THR A 334 -4.65 2.98 0.10
C THR A 334 -6.16 3.09 0.29
N ASP A 335 -6.92 2.02 0.04
CA ASP A 335 -8.37 2.00 0.19
C ASP A 335 -8.78 1.88 1.67
N TRP A 336 -8.59 3.00 2.37
CA TRP A 336 -8.90 3.16 3.77
C TRP A 336 -10.41 3.31 4.03
N PRO A 337 -11.24 3.89 3.13
CA PRO A 337 -12.68 3.97 3.36
C PRO A 337 -13.33 2.60 3.54
N GLU A 338 -12.81 1.56 2.89
CA GLU A 338 -13.35 0.20 2.94
C GLU A 338 -12.58 -0.74 3.89
N ASN A 339 -11.59 -0.22 4.62
CA ASN A 339 -10.71 -0.97 5.51
C ASN A 339 -9.84 -2.04 4.81
N THR A 340 -9.52 -1.84 3.53
CA THR A 340 -8.75 -2.77 2.68
C THR A 340 -7.29 -2.33 2.45
N SER A 341 -6.89 -1.08 2.76
CA SER A 341 -5.48 -0.61 2.65
C SER A 341 -4.45 -1.59 3.21
N VAL A 342 -3.41 -1.85 2.42
CA VAL A 342 -2.22 -2.64 2.82
C VAL A 342 -0.98 -1.81 3.16
N TRP A 343 -1.03 -0.47 3.08
CA TRP A 343 0.03 0.42 3.58
C TRP A 343 0.36 0.19 5.06
N ARG A 344 1.42 0.82 5.57
CA ARG A 344 1.71 0.83 7.01
C ARG A 344 0.59 1.53 7.76
N SER A 345 -0.08 0.85 8.68
CA SER A 345 -1.34 1.35 9.27
C SER A 345 -1.33 1.50 10.79
N LYS A 346 -2.23 2.34 11.30
CA LYS A 346 -2.51 2.56 12.72
C LYS A 346 -3.46 1.52 13.31
N ASP A 347 -3.79 0.46 12.57
CA ASP A 347 -4.78 -0.52 12.99
C ASP A 347 -4.23 -1.39 14.13
N THR A 348 -4.88 -1.30 15.28
CA THR A 348 -4.59 -2.13 16.47
C THR A 348 -5.76 -3.03 16.85
N VAL A 349 -6.78 -3.12 15.98
CA VAL A 349 -8.02 -3.88 16.23
C VAL A 349 -8.02 -5.18 15.46
N TYR A 350 -7.67 -5.11 14.17
CA TYR A 350 -7.73 -6.27 13.27
C TYR A 350 -6.36 -6.80 12.85
N TYR A 351 -5.31 -6.07 13.22
CA TYR A 351 -3.91 -6.38 12.94
C TYR A 351 -3.05 -6.06 14.18
N ASP A 352 -1.91 -6.73 14.28
CA ASP A 352 -1.08 -6.80 15.48
C ASP A 352 0.02 -5.73 15.51
N TYR A 353 0.51 -5.30 14.34
CA TYR A 353 1.56 -4.30 14.21
C TYR A 353 1.50 -3.55 12.86
N PRO A 354 2.06 -2.32 12.78
CA PRO A 354 1.86 -1.42 11.64
C PRO A 354 2.22 -1.97 10.25
N ASN A 355 3.31 -2.73 10.15
CA ASN A 355 3.78 -3.29 8.88
C ASN A 355 3.17 -4.66 8.54
N GLN A 356 2.24 -5.21 9.33
CA GLN A 356 1.79 -6.60 9.14
C GLN A 356 1.18 -6.87 7.76
N ARG A 357 0.31 -5.98 7.27
CA ARG A 357 -0.32 -6.13 5.94
C ARG A 357 0.72 -6.09 4.81
N ILE A 358 1.59 -5.09 4.83
CA ILE A 358 2.61 -4.89 3.80
C ILE A 358 3.66 -6.01 3.81
N ASN A 359 4.01 -6.52 5.01
CA ASN A 359 4.87 -7.69 5.16
C ASN A 359 4.21 -8.95 4.64
N ILE A 360 2.93 -9.21 4.97
CA ILE A 360 2.16 -10.33 4.41
C ILE A 360 2.17 -10.27 2.89
N LEU A 361 1.86 -9.12 2.29
CA LEU A 361 1.86 -8.94 0.85
C LEU A 361 3.21 -9.29 0.22
N ARG A 362 4.31 -8.77 0.79
CA ARG A 362 5.68 -9.02 0.31
C ARG A 362 6.02 -10.50 0.21
N ARG A 363 5.60 -11.32 1.18
CA ARG A 363 5.88 -12.78 1.22
C ARG A 363 5.42 -13.51 -0.04
N TYR A 364 4.42 -12.98 -0.74
CA TYR A 364 3.82 -13.61 -1.92
C TYR A 364 4.32 -13.00 -3.24
N THR A 365 5.36 -12.16 -3.20
CA THR A 365 5.95 -11.55 -4.40
C THR A 365 7.23 -12.27 -4.82
N ASN A 366 7.67 -12.06 -6.06
CA ASN A 366 8.99 -12.52 -6.52
C ASN A 366 10.16 -11.76 -5.86
N LYS A 367 9.86 -10.74 -5.05
CA LYS A 367 10.80 -9.95 -4.25
C LYS A 367 10.63 -10.22 -2.76
N ALA A 368 10.04 -11.36 -2.38
CA ALA A 368 9.87 -11.70 -0.97
C ALA A 368 11.19 -11.59 -0.19
N TYR A 369 12.24 -12.20 -0.73
CA TYR A 369 13.61 -12.14 -0.23
C TYR A 369 14.53 -11.33 -1.14
N GLY A 370 15.71 -10.98 -0.62
CA GLY A 370 16.77 -10.30 -1.37
C GLY A 370 17.17 -8.98 -0.73
N ASN A 371 17.63 -8.04 -1.55
CA ASN A 371 17.98 -6.71 -1.08
C ASN A 371 16.71 -5.96 -0.64
N LEU A 372 16.74 -5.39 0.56
CA LEU A 372 15.63 -4.63 1.12
C LEU A 372 16.16 -3.41 1.86
N LYS A 373 15.64 -2.23 1.50
CA LYS A 373 15.82 -1.00 2.27
C LYS A 373 14.73 -0.93 3.33
N VAL A 374 15.11 -0.76 4.59
CA VAL A 374 14.19 -0.68 5.73
C VAL A 374 14.31 0.69 6.37
N GLU A 375 13.31 1.54 6.13
CA GLU A 375 13.27 2.93 6.59
C GLU A 375 13.09 3.01 8.12
N ALA A 376 13.85 3.89 8.79
CA ALA A 376 13.86 4.04 10.24
C ALA A 376 12.50 4.50 10.78
N GLU A 377 11.91 5.48 10.10
CA GLU A 377 10.63 6.08 10.44
C GLU A 377 9.45 5.10 10.31
N GLY A 378 9.62 4.02 9.54
CA GLY A 378 8.60 3.01 9.29
C GLY A 378 8.58 1.86 10.30
N CYS A 379 9.32 1.93 11.42
CA CYS A 379 9.38 0.84 12.39
C CYS A 379 8.04 0.55 13.09
N ASP A 380 7.82 -0.72 13.44
CA ASP A 380 6.60 -1.19 14.10
C ASP A 380 6.53 -0.72 15.55
N TYR A 381 7.64 -0.86 16.26
CA TYR A 381 7.78 -0.47 17.66
C TYR A 381 9.05 0.32 17.87
N TYR A 382 9.05 1.15 18.91
CA TYR A 382 10.19 1.97 19.28
C TYR A 382 10.17 2.24 20.77
N ASN A 383 11.34 2.58 21.31
CA ASN A 383 11.48 3.16 22.64
C ASN A 383 12.34 4.41 22.53
N ASP A 384 11.69 5.55 22.73
CA ASP A 384 12.29 6.87 22.87
C ASP A 384 12.21 7.25 24.35
N LEU A 385 13.31 7.74 24.93
CA LEU A 385 13.33 8.16 26.33
C LEU A 385 12.90 9.62 26.49
N SER A 386 12.76 10.34 25.38
CA SER A 386 12.14 11.66 25.31
C SER A 386 10.64 11.54 24.96
N ALA A 387 9.89 12.60 25.25
CA ALA A 387 8.45 12.63 24.98
C ALA A 387 8.16 13.37 23.68
N GLY A 388 7.25 12.81 22.89
CA GLY A 388 6.77 13.38 21.63
C GLY A 388 7.68 13.09 20.43
N ASN A 389 7.36 13.78 19.34
CA ASN A 389 8.12 13.77 18.10
C ASN A 389 8.50 15.22 17.81
N SER A 390 9.75 15.57 18.07
CA SER A 390 10.32 16.91 17.96
C SER A 390 10.20 17.51 16.55
N GLY A 391 10.19 16.68 15.51
CA GLY A 391 9.92 17.13 14.14
C GLY A 391 8.43 17.34 13.86
N ASN A 392 7.54 16.68 14.62
CA ASN A 392 6.09 16.66 14.41
C ASN A 392 5.72 16.29 12.95
N THR A 393 6.55 15.46 12.32
CA THR A 393 6.37 14.99 10.94
C THR A 393 6.19 13.48 10.91
N TYR A 394 5.73 12.94 9.78
CA TYR A 394 5.59 11.52 9.50
C TYR A 394 4.60 10.74 10.36
N ARG A 395 4.70 10.69 11.70
CA ARG A 395 3.72 9.96 12.54
C ARG A 395 3.60 10.53 13.94
N ASP A 396 2.50 10.16 14.59
CA ASP A 396 2.27 10.45 16.00
C ASP A 396 3.11 9.51 16.89
N GLY A 397 3.37 9.93 18.13
CA GLY A 397 4.04 9.12 19.15
C GLY A 397 5.38 9.69 19.62
N ASN A 398 6.05 8.94 20.49
CA ASN A 398 7.35 9.31 21.04
C ASN A 398 8.46 8.78 20.13
N ILE A 399 8.68 9.45 19.00
CA ILE A 399 9.76 9.13 18.08
C ILE A 399 10.11 10.38 17.28
N ASP A 400 11.34 10.84 17.43
CA ASP A 400 11.83 12.04 16.77
C ASP A 400 12.10 11.82 15.28
N ILE A 401 11.22 12.32 14.40
CA ILE A 401 11.33 12.14 12.94
C ILE A 401 11.35 13.49 12.21
N VAL A 402 12.35 13.67 11.37
CA VAL A 402 12.47 14.84 10.48
C VAL A 402 12.82 14.42 9.05
N LYS A 403 12.62 15.34 8.11
CA LYS A 403 12.97 15.12 6.71
C LYS A 403 14.48 14.99 6.55
N THR A 404 14.92 14.01 5.76
CA THR A 404 16.35 13.76 5.53
C THR A 404 16.90 14.58 4.36
N GLY A 405 18.16 15.01 4.50
CA GLY A 405 18.93 15.61 3.40
C GLY A 405 19.76 14.59 2.60
N ASP A 406 19.64 13.30 2.93
CA ASP A 406 20.36 12.22 2.24
C ASP A 406 19.89 12.04 0.79
N ALA A 407 20.66 11.28 0.02
CA ALA A 407 20.30 10.90 -1.33
C ALA A 407 18.91 10.23 -1.37
N ASN A 408 18.13 10.55 -2.40
CA ASN A 408 16.76 10.08 -2.62
C ASN A 408 15.73 10.50 -1.55
N GLY A 409 16.07 11.44 -0.66
CA GLY A 409 15.13 12.04 0.30
C GLY A 409 14.51 11.01 1.27
N GLY A 410 13.29 11.32 1.74
CA GLY A 410 12.58 10.55 2.77
C GLY A 410 12.72 11.18 4.16
N TRP A 411 12.75 10.34 5.19
CA TRP A 411 12.79 10.76 6.59
C TRP A 411 13.94 10.07 7.31
N HIS A 412 14.25 10.51 8.52
CA HIS A 412 15.13 9.78 9.42
C HIS A 412 14.67 9.96 10.86
N VAL A 413 15.04 9.01 11.70
CA VAL A 413 14.89 9.14 13.16
C VAL A 413 16.10 9.91 13.70
N THR A 414 15.86 11.01 14.40
CA THR A 414 16.88 11.93 14.94
C THR A 414 16.87 11.94 16.47
N ASN A 415 17.71 12.78 17.08
CA ASN A 415 17.80 12.99 18.54
C ASN A 415 17.90 11.71 19.37
N THR A 416 18.40 10.64 18.76
CA THR A 416 18.45 9.36 19.44
C THR A 416 19.41 9.44 20.63
N GLN A 417 19.27 8.53 21.60
CA GLN A 417 20.23 8.41 22.68
C GLN A 417 20.48 6.96 23.10
N ALA A 418 21.58 6.75 23.81
CA ALA A 418 21.93 5.43 24.33
C ALA A 418 20.77 4.80 25.12
N GLY A 419 20.43 3.56 24.78
CA GLY A 419 19.33 2.80 25.37
C GLY A 419 18.04 2.79 24.54
N GLU A 420 17.89 3.71 23.58
CA GLU A 420 16.76 3.72 22.65
C GLU A 420 16.86 2.63 21.58
N TRP A 421 15.73 2.31 20.97
CA TRP A 421 15.68 1.31 19.91
C TRP A 421 14.48 1.47 18.98
N LEU A 422 14.63 0.93 17.77
CA LEU A 422 13.61 0.79 16.72
C LEU A 422 13.48 -0.69 16.37
N GLU A 423 12.26 -1.20 16.19
CA GLU A 423 12.00 -2.62 15.90
C GLU A 423 11.03 -2.81 14.72
N TRP A 424 11.35 -3.80 13.89
CA TRP A 424 10.54 -4.28 12.78
C TRP A 424 10.24 -5.76 12.98
N LYS A 425 8.97 -6.13 12.83
CA LYS A 425 8.52 -7.51 12.88
C LYS A 425 8.61 -8.14 11.49
N GLU A 426 8.93 -9.42 11.47
CA GLU A 426 8.84 -10.31 10.30
C GLU A 426 9.53 -9.82 9.00
N LEU A 427 10.76 -9.30 9.13
CA LEU A 427 11.56 -9.00 7.96
C LEU A 427 11.98 -10.30 7.26
N PRO A 428 11.84 -10.41 5.93
CA PRO A 428 12.24 -11.59 5.18
C PRO A 428 13.76 -11.60 4.93
N LEU A 429 14.48 -12.43 5.68
CA LEU A 429 15.93 -12.55 5.57
C LEU A 429 16.32 -13.86 4.89
N LEU A 430 17.36 -13.80 4.05
CA LEU A 430 17.99 -14.97 3.47
C LEU A 430 18.84 -15.69 4.51
N ALA A 431 19.10 -16.99 4.29
CA ALA A 431 19.95 -17.83 5.14
C ALA A 431 21.31 -17.20 5.48
N ALA A 432 21.85 -16.36 4.61
CA ALA A 432 22.93 -15.43 4.92
C ALA A 432 22.52 -14.02 4.46
N THR A 433 22.55 -13.07 5.38
CA THR A 433 22.13 -11.69 5.12
C THR A 433 23.13 -10.71 5.72
N ARG A 434 23.60 -9.75 4.93
CA ARG A 434 24.43 -8.65 5.40
C ARG A 434 23.59 -7.45 5.75
N PHE A 435 23.89 -6.81 6.89
CA PHE A 435 23.22 -5.59 7.33
C PHE A 435 24.11 -4.37 7.12
N GLN A 436 23.52 -3.24 6.76
CA GLN A 436 24.22 -1.97 6.64
C GLN A 436 23.36 -0.83 7.19
N VAL A 437 23.89 0.03 8.06
CA VAL A 437 23.13 1.15 8.64
C VAL A 437 23.54 2.45 7.97
N ARG A 438 22.55 3.20 7.45
CA ARG A 438 22.74 4.56 6.91
C ARG A 438 22.42 5.58 8.00
N TYR A 439 23.40 6.40 8.36
CA TYR A 439 23.28 7.31 9.49
C TYR A 439 24.01 8.64 9.25
N SER A 440 23.69 9.64 10.07
CA SER A 440 24.41 10.91 10.20
C SER A 440 24.68 11.17 11.68
N SER A 441 25.89 11.60 12.05
CA SER A 441 26.20 11.96 13.44
C SER A 441 27.32 12.99 13.58
N ASN A 442 27.17 13.87 14.58
CA ASN A 442 28.14 14.90 14.96
C ASN A 442 29.16 14.41 16.01
N GLN A 443 28.96 13.21 16.56
CA GLN A 443 29.87 12.59 17.51
C GLN A 443 30.01 11.10 17.20
N ALA A 444 31.10 10.48 17.67
CA ALA A 444 31.23 9.04 17.55
C ALA A 444 30.12 8.38 18.39
N GLY A 445 29.53 7.32 17.85
CA GLY A 445 28.51 6.54 18.53
C GLY A 445 28.63 5.07 18.18
N SER A 446 27.64 4.30 18.60
CA SER A 446 27.57 2.89 18.25
C SER A 446 26.14 2.37 18.30
N VAL A 447 25.85 1.40 17.46
CA VAL A 447 24.56 0.71 17.41
C VAL A 447 24.77 -0.80 17.47
N ARG A 448 23.68 -1.54 17.68
CA ARG A 448 23.67 -3.00 17.64
C ARG A 448 22.35 -3.48 17.05
N PHE A 449 22.41 -4.52 16.22
CA PHE A 449 21.21 -5.28 15.87
C PHE A 449 20.91 -6.36 16.92
N ILE A 450 19.64 -6.56 17.20
CA ILE A 450 19.12 -7.67 17.99
C ILE A 450 18.13 -8.40 17.08
N VAL A 451 18.42 -9.66 16.77
CA VAL A 451 17.59 -10.47 15.86
C VAL A 451 17.00 -11.62 16.64
N ASP A 452 15.67 -11.71 16.69
CA ASP A 452 14.91 -12.67 17.50
C ASP A 452 15.40 -12.73 18.96
N GLY A 453 15.65 -11.56 19.55
CA GLY A 453 16.16 -11.43 20.92
C GLY A 453 17.67 -11.67 21.08
N VAL A 454 18.38 -12.11 20.03
CA VAL A 454 19.82 -12.38 20.07
C VAL A 454 20.62 -11.13 19.66
N SER A 455 21.41 -10.61 20.60
CA SER A 455 22.33 -9.50 20.38
C SER A 455 23.45 -9.86 19.38
N GLN A 456 23.59 -9.05 18.35
CA GLN A 456 24.70 -9.10 17.40
C GLN A 456 25.88 -8.24 17.88
N PRO A 457 27.06 -8.28 17.24
CA PRO A 457 28.17 -7.41 17.59
C PRO A 457 27.81 -5.92 17.58
N VAL A 458 28.53 -5.14 18.40
CA VAL A 458 28.40 -3.67 18.39
C VAL A 458 29.08 -3.10 17.15
N ILE A 459 28.42 -2.15 16.50
CA ILE A 459 28.87 -1.48 15.29
C ILE A 459 29.26 -0.06 15.67
N ASN A 460 30.52 0.28 15.44
CA ASN A 460 31.00 1.64 15.67
C ASN A 460 30.54 2.55 14.53
N LEU A 461 30.05 3.72 14.89
CA LEU A 461 29.59 4.76 13.98
C LEU A 461 30.53 5.97 14.11
N PRO A 462 31.54 6.11 13.22
CA PRO A 462 32.38 7.30 13.16
C PRO A 462 31.58 8.59 12.93
N VAL A 463 32.16 9.72 13.31
CA VAL A 463 31.61 11.05 13.01
C VAL A 463 31.48 11.22 11.49
N THR A 464 30.32 11.67 11.02
CA THR A 464 30.10 12.00 9.61
C THR A 464 30.00 13.50 9.37
N GLY A 465 29.55 14.26 10.38
CA GLY A 465 29.21 15.68 10.29
C GLY A 465 27.72 15.92 10.06
N ASN A 466 27.25 17.12 10.41
CA ASN A 466 25.83 17.43 10.46
C ASN A 466 25.17 17.32 9.07
N GLY A 467 24.14 16.48 8.94
CA GLY A 467 23.43 16.24 7.68
C GLY A 467 24.27 15.52 6.61
N SER A 468 25.47 15.04 6.96
CA SER A 468 26.32 14.23 6.09
C SER A 468 26.11 12.77 6.43
N TYR A 469 25.75 11.95 5.44
CA TYR A 469 25.38 10.56 5.67
C TYR A 469 26.45 9.57 5.22
N ALA A 470 26.70 8.57 6.06
CA ALA A 470 27.57 7.44 5.76
C ALA A 470 26.84 6.11 5.99
N THR A 471 27.38 5.05 5.39
CA THR A 471 26.89 3.68 5.55
C THR A 471 27.90 2.88 6.35
N ALA A 472 27.51 2.40 7.53
CA ALA A 472 28.30 1.48 8.34
C ALA A 472 27.90 0.03 8.03
N ASP A 473 28.90 -0.82 7.81
CA ASP A 473 28.70 -2.26 7.67
C ASP A 473 28.47 -2.91 9.04
N ALA A 474 27.41 -3.69 9.15
CA ALA A 474 27.06 -4.43 10.36
C ALA A 474 27.40 -5.92 10.28
N GLY A 475 28.03 -6.35 9.18
CA GLY A 475 28.42 -7.74 8.96
C GLY A 475 27.25 -8.62 8.53
N THR A 476 27.54 -9.92 8.47
CA THR A 476 26.61 -10.95 7.99
C THR A 476 26.07 -11.76 9.16
N ILE A 477 24.75 -11.94 9.18
CA ILE A 477 24.04 -12.84 10.09
C ILE A 477 23.61 -14.07 9.29
N SER A 478 23.78 -15.26 9.87
CA SER A 478 23.40 -16.53 9.26
C SER A 478 22.25 -17.19 10.00
N PHE A 479 21.35 -17.83 9.26
CA PHE A 479 20.16 -18.52 9.72
C PHE A 479 20.11 -19.93 9.11
N ALA A 480 19.29 -20.82 9.67
CA ALA A 480 19.15 -22.19 9.17
C ALA A 480 18.56 -22.27 7.74
N GLY A 481 17.86 -21.22 7.32
CA GLY A 481 17.26 -21.10 6.00
C GLY A 481 16.67 -19.70 5.84
N ASN A 482 15.98 -19.49 4.72
CA ASN A 482 15.23 -18.25 4.50
C ASN A 482 14.03 -18.23 5.46
N SER A 483 13.88 -17.17 6.24
CA SER A 483 12.82 -17.05 7.24
C SER A 483 12.49 -15.59 7.56
N LEU A 484 11.39 -15.39 8.28
CA LEU A 484 10.96 -14.10 8.79
C LEU A 484 11.54 -13.87 10.18
N HIS A 485 12.07 -12.68 10.44
CA HIS A 485 12.76 -12.35 11.69
C HIS A 485 12.28 -11.04 12.29
N THR A 486 12.23 -10.97 13.62
CA THR A 486 12.13 -9.69 14.32
C THR A 486 13.52 -9.07 14.40
N VAL A 487 13.65 -7.84 13.90
CA VAL A 487 14.92 -7.11 13.89
C VAL A 487 14.76 -5.83 14.68
N ARG A 488 15.60 -5.63 15.67
CA ARG A 488 15.69 -4.39 16.45
C ARG A 488 17.05 -3.75 16.24
N LEU A 489 17.07 -2.45 15.97
CA LEU A 489 18.26 -1.62 15.98
C LEU A 489 18.29 -0.84 17.31
N GLN A 490 19.29 -1.13 18.14
CA GLN A 490 19.51 -0.46 19.42
C GLN A 490 20.62 0.59 19.31
N ILE A 491 20.38 1.75 19.90
CA ILE A 491 21.40 2.79 20.10
C ILE A 491 22.19 2.45 21.35
N VAL A 492 23.47 2.13 21.17
CA VAL A 492 24.36 1.71 22.28
C VAL A 492 25.08 2.91 22.87
N SER A 493 25.52 3.86 22.04
CA SER A 493 26.16 5.10 22.48
C SER A 493 26.01 6.21 21.44
N GLY A 494 26.19 7.46 21.88
CA GLY A 494 26.03 8.64 21.04
C GLY A 494 24.56 8.96 20.75
N ASN A 495 24.36 9.78 19.71
CA ASN A 495 23.04 10.25 19.24
C ASN A 495 22.94 10.26 17.70
N PRO A 496 23.22 9.14 17.02
CA PRO A 496 23.17 9.10 15.57
C PRO A 496 21.73 9.32 15.06
N ALA A 497 21.57 10.14 14.02
CA ALA A 497 20.36 10.13 13.23
C ALA A 497 20.37 8.91 12.31
N ILE A 498 19.36 8.05 12.40
CA ILE A 498 19.24 6.81 11.62
C ILE A 498 18.28 7.05 10.47
N ASN A 499 18.76 6.93 9.24
CA ASN A 499 17.94 7.07 8.03
C ASN A 499 17.24 5.74 7.72
N TYR A 500 18.02 4.71 7.42
CA TYR A 500 17.52 3.37 7.13
C TYR A 500 18.62 2.35 7.42
N PHE A 501 18.27 1.07 7.35
CA PHE A 501 19.26 0.03 7.14
C PHE A 501 18.93 -0.81 5.90
N ASN A 502 19.97 -1.35 5.28
CA ASN A 502 19.83 -2.30 4.19
C ASN A 502 20.01 -3.72 4.71
N VAL A 503 19.13 -4.59 4.26
CA VAL A 503 19.32 -6.03 4.17
C VAL A 503 19.90 -6.29 2.78
N VAL A 504 21.06 -6.91 2.71
CA VAL A 504 21.76 -7.22 1.46
C VAL A 504 21.94 -8.72 1.34
N ALA A 505 21.43 -9.28 0.25
CA ALA A 505 21.63 -10.68 -0.10
C ALA A 505 23.13 -10.99 -0.22
N GLN A 506 23.53 -12.18 0.25
CA GLN A 506 24.90 -12.66 0.15
C GLN A 506 25.03 -13.83 -0.81
#